data_AF-A0A953FUJ4-F1
#
_entry.id   AF-A0A953FUJ4-F1
#
_cell.length_a   1.000
_cell.length_b   1.000
_cell.length_c   1.000
_cell.angle_alpha   90.00
_cell.angle_beta   90.00
_cell.angle_gamma   90.00
#
_symmetry.space_group_name_H-M   'P 1'
#
loop_
_entity.id
_entity.type
_entity.pdbx_description
1 polymer ?
#
loop_
_entity_poly.entity_id
_entity_poly.type
_entity_poly.pdbx_seq_one_letter_code
_entity_poly.pdbx_strand_id
1 'polypeptide(L)'
;MGLGELLNRIGIGKPKAATASELRQASMPPGITEDYRDSFIASCNSMVTQIREAREELISRSLRDTVEDLCQTVGRITARCESYPEGIFYARDVPPVLQLVPEMVREHARLHRADLTGQNPELIATAEHISDLATTVRQFEKDMSGGTIANLEAHNRTLASFIQRYGVRLPNLESLTEEDDHAGSGAN
;
A
#
# COMPACT_ATOMS: atom_id res chain seq x y z
N MET A 1 -29.93 8.86 -43.66
CA MET A 1 -28.99 9.36 -42.63
C MET A 1 -29.00 8.37 -41.48
N GLY A 2 -27.84 7.79 -41.16
CA GLY A 2 -27.75 6.71 -40.17
C GLY A 2 -27.53 7.26 -38.75
N LEU A 3 -28.00 6.51 -37.74
CA LEU A 3 -27.84 6.84 -36.32
C LEU A 3 -26.37 7.17 -35.94
N GLY A 4 -25.41 6.53 -36.61
CA GLY A 4 -23.97 6.74 -36.40
C GLY A 4 -23.45 8.12 -36.81
N GLU A 5 -24.10 8.79 -37.76
CA GLU A 5 -23.71 10.13 -38.22
C GLU A 5 -24.26 11.23 -37.30
N LEU A 6 -25.39 10.95 -36.63
CA LEU A 6 -25.96 11.81 -35.60
C LEU A 6 -25.05 11.82 -34.35
N LEU A 7 -24.60 10.64 -33.89
CA LEU A 7 -23.77 10.50 -32.68
C LEU A 7 -22.42 11.21 -32.79
N ASN A 8 -21.84 11.27 -33.98
CA ASN A 8 -20.56 11.96 -34.21
C ASN A 8 -20.70 13.50 -34.19
N ARG A 9 -21.91 14.04 -34.46
CA ARG A 9 -22.18 15.50 -34.40
C ARG A 9 -22.50 16.01 -33.00
N ILE A 10 -22.91 15.15 -32.07
CA ILE A 10 -23.26 15.54 -30.68
C ILE A 10 -22.08 15.45 -29.70
N GLY A 11 -20.87 15.15 -30.19
CA GLY A 11 -19.66 15.13 -29.36
C GLY A 11 -19.63 14.01 -28.31
N ILE A 12 -20.50 12.99 -28.42
CA ILE A 12 -20.44 11.78 -27.58
C ILE A 12 -19.41 10.83 -28.19
N GLY A 13 -18.18 11.30 -28.32
CA GLY A 13 -17.03 10.43 -28.53
C GLY A 13 -16.88 9.57 -27.29
N LYS A 14 -16.62 8.27 -27.46
CA LYS A 14 -16.26 7.37 -26.35
C LYS A 14 -15.24 8.08 -25.45
N PRO A 15 -15.41 8.10 -24.11
CA PRO A 15 -14.47 8.77 -23.23
C PRO A 15 -13.08 8.17 -23.47
N LYS A 16 -12.18 8.97 -24.03
CA LYS A 16 -10.78 8.61 -24.19
C LYS A 16 -10.20 8.55 -22.77
N ALA A 17 -9.87 7.34 -22.31
CA ALA A 17 -9.24 7.17 -21.01
C ALA A 17 -7.96 8.00 -20.97
N ALA A 18 -7.88 8.96 -20.06
CA ALA A 18 -6.72 9.82 -19.91
C ALA A 18 -5.49 8.94 -19.63
N THR A 19 -4.47 9.11 -20.44
CA THR A 19 -3.16 8.47 -20.27
C THR A 19 -2.50 8.99 -18.99
N ALA A 20 -1.61 8.19 -18.37
CA ALA A 20 -0.78 8.67 -17.25
C ALA A 20 0.08 9.90 -17.61
N SER A 21 0.18 10.25 -18.89
CA SER A 21 0.80 11.48 -19.36
C SER A 21 -0.16 12.68 -19.44
N GLU A 22 -1.46 12.46 -19.66
CA GLU A 22 -2.51 13.50 -19.63
C GLU A 22 -2.81 13.94 -18.18
N LEU A 23 -2.51 13.10 -17.18
CA LEU A 23 -2.44 13.49 -15.77
C LEU A 23 -1.29 14.46 -15.45
N ARG A 24 -0.21 14.49 -16.25
CA ARG A 24 0.99 15.31 -15.98
C ARG A 24 0.79 16.81 -16.19
N GLN A 25 -0.33 17.23 -16.80
CA GLN A 25 -0.60 18.64 -17.15
C GLN A 25 -1.89 19.21 -16.54
N ALA A 26 -2.67 18.40 -15.82
CA ALA A 26 -3.84 18.89 -15.12
C ALA A 26 -3.45 19.25 -13.69
N SER A 27 -3.44 20.56 -13.42
CA SER A 27 -3.33 21.22 -12.11
C SER A 27 -3.55 20.31 -10.89
N MET A 28 -2.62 20.38 -9.92
CA MET A 28 -2.69 19.69 -8.63
C MET A 28 -4.14 19.54 -8.16
N PRO A 29 -4.64 18.30 -7.90
CA PRO A 29 -5.95 18.15 -7.27
C PRO A 29 -5.93 18.91 -5.94
N PRO A 30 -6.97 19.73 -5.65
CA PRO A 30 -7.00 20.54 -4.43
C PRO A 30 -6.92 19.61 -3.21
N GLY A 31 -5.86 19.73 -2.40
CA GLY A 31 -5.71 19.00 -1.15
C GLY A 31 -4.38 18.27 -0.92
N ILE A 32 -3.49 18.14 -1.91
CA ILE A 32 -2.13 17.64 -1.68
C ILE A 32 -1.21 18.82 -1.36
N THR A 33 -1.11 19.14 -0.07
CA THR A 33 -0.13 20.12 0.44
C THR A 33 1.25 19.48 0.54
N GLU A 34 2.30 20.30 0.66
CA GLU A 34 3.64 19.82 0.98
C GLU A 34 3.64 19.04 2.30
N ASP A 35 2.94 19.53 3.33
CA ASP A 35 2.77 18.83 4.61
C ASP A 35 2.16 17.43 4.45
N TYR A 36 1.16 17.28 3.57
CA TYR A 36 0.53 15.99 3.31
C TYR A 36 1.48 15.04 2.58
N ARG A 37 2.23 15.54 1.60
CA ARG A 37 3.27 14.76 0.90
C ARG A 37 4.33 14.28 1.88
N ASP A 38 4.84 15.17 2.71
CA ASP A 38 5.93 14.88 3.63
C ASP A 38 5.45 13.90 4.72
N SER A 39 4.20 14.03 5.19
CA SER A 39 3.56 13.07 6.10
C SER A 39 3.40 11.69 5.47
N PHE A 40 2.98 11.62 4.20
CA PHE A 40 2.88 10.36 3.45
C PHE A 40 4.25 9.67 3.34
N ILE A 41 5.28 10.42 2.94
CA ILE A 41 6.65 9.93 2.81
C ILE A 41 7.18 9.42 4.16
N ALA A 42 6.99 10.21 5.23
CA ALA A 42 7.38 9.84 6.58
C ALA A 42 6.69 8.55 7.05
N SER A 43 5.38 8.41 6.78
CA SER A 43 4.63 7.19 7.09
C SER A 43 5.18 5.98 6.36
N CYS A 44 5.43 6.07 5.04
CA CYS A 44 6.00 4.97 4.26
C CYS A 44 7.39 4.57 4.79
N ASN A 45 8.25 5.54 5.10
CA ASN A 45 9.59 5.28 5.61
C ASN A 45 9.56 4.64 7.01
N SER A 46 8.69 5.12 7.89
CA SER A 46 8.47 4.52 9.21
C SER A 46 8.03 3.06 9.09
N MET A 47 7.06 2.78 8.21
CA MET A 47 6.58 1.42 7.98
C MET A 47 7.66 0.50 7.40
N VAL A 48 8.46 0.97 6.45
CA VAL A 48 9.59 0.19 5.90
C VAL A 48 10.58 -0.20 7.01
N THR A 49 10.87 0.70 7.95
CA THR A 49 11.73 0.37 9.10
C THR A 49 11.13 -0.75 9.94
N GLN A 50 9.84 -0.63 10.33
CA GLN A 50 9.17 -1.66 11.14
C GLN A 50 9.07 -3.01 10.42
N ILE A 51 8.82 -3.00 9.11
CA ILE A 51 8.77 -4.22 8.30
C ILE A 51 10.15 -4.90 8.27
N ARG A 52 11.23 -4.13 8.13
CA ARG A 52 12.60 -4.66 8.14
C ARG A 52 12.99 -5.24 9.49
N GLU A 53 12.56 -4.63 10.58
CA GLU A 53 12.76 -5.18 11.92
C GLU A 53 12.01 -6.51 12.08
N ALA A 54 10.73 -6.55 11.72
CA ALA A 54 9.94 -7.78 11.77
C ALA A 54 10.51 -8.89 10.85
N ARG A 55 11.09 -8.52 9.69
CA ARG A 55 11.75 -9.45 8.77
C ARG A 55 12.84 -10.27 9.46
N GLU A 56 13.52 -9.72 10.47
CA GLU A 56 14.55 -10.45 11.19
C GLU A 56 14.01 -11.65 11.97
N GLU A 57 12.72 -11.67 12.29
CA GLU A 57 12.07 -12.78 12.96
C GLU A 57 11.77 -13.97 12.04
N LEU A 58 11.77 -13.75 10.73
CA LEU A 58 11.47 -14.78 9.73
C LEU A 58 12.59 -15.82 9.65
N ILE A 59 12.19 -17.10 9.65
CA ILE A 59 13.10 -18.23 9.46
C ILE A 59 13.26 -18.55 7.97
N SER A 60 12.18 -18.42 7.20
CA SER A 60 12.17 -18.70 5.76
C SER A 60 12.94 -17.64 4.97
N ARG A 61 13.99 -18.07 4.25
CA ARG A 61 14.76 -17.19 3.37
C ARG A 61 13.93 -16.61 2.23
N SER A 62 13.07 -17.41 1.60
CA SER A 62 12.24 -16.93 0.49
C SER A 62 11.30 -15.82 0.94
N LEU A 63 10.67 -15.97 2.11
CA LEU A 63 9.77 -14.96 2.64
C LEU A 63 10.53 -13.70 3.09
N ARG A 64 11.74 -13.85 3.65
CA ARG A 64 12.64 -12.71 3.93
C ARG A 64 12.94 -11.91 2.66
N ASP A 65 13.26 -12.60 1.56
CA ASP A 65 13.55 -11.96 0.27
C ASP A 65 12.29 -11.24 -0.29
N THR A 66 11.11 -11.85 -0.16
CA THR A 66 9.83 -11.21 -0.53
C THR A 66 9.55 -9.93 0.27
N VAL A 67 9.77 -9.97 1.59
CA VAL A 67 9.57 -8.81 2.47
C VAL A 67 10.58 -7.70 2.16
N GLU A 68 11.82 -8.04 1.82
CA GLU A 68 12.80 -7.04 1.37
C GLU A 68 12.44 -6.44 0.00
N ASP A 69 11.98 -7.24 -0.96
CA ASP A 69 11.49 -6.73 -2.25
C ASP A 69 10.31 -5.78 -2.07
N LEU A 70 9.39 -6.07 -1.14
CA LEU A 70 8.32 -5.17 -0.75
C LEU A 70 8.88 -3.84 -0.24
N CYS A 71 9.83 -3.86 0.69
CA CYS A 71 10.45 -2.63 1.23
C CYS A 71 11.10 -1.79 0.13
N GLN A 72 11.83 -2.43 -0.79
CA GLN A 72 12.44 -1.74 -1.93
C GLN A 72 11.41 -1.15 -2.89
N THR A 73 10.31 -1.88 -3.12
CA THR A 73 9.20 -1.42 -3.96
C THR A 73 8.53 -0.20 -3.37
N VAL A 74 8.26 -0.21 -2.06
CA VAL A 74 7.72 0.96 -1.35
C VAL A 74 8.68 2.15 -1.47
N GLY A 75 9.99 1.95 -1.31
CA GLY A 75 10.98 3.01 -1.52
C GLY A 75 10.91 3.64 -2.91
N ARG A 76 10.69 2.84 -3.97
CA ARG A 76 10.48 3.35 -5.33
C ARG A 76 9.18 4.13 -5.49
N ILE A 77 8.09 3.67 -4.88
CA ILE A 77 6.81 4.39 -4.84
C ILE A 77 6.98 5.74 -4.15
N THR A 78 7.62 5.77 -2.98
CA THR A 78 7.87 6.98 -2.20
C THR A 78 8.70 7.99 -2.97
N ALA A 79 9.83 7.58 -3.55
CA ALA A 79 10.68 8.46 -4.37
C ALA A 79 9.94 9.04 -5.59
N ARG A 80 9.05 8.24 -6.19
CA ARG A 80 8.20 8.68 -7.28
C ARG A 80 7.15 9.69 -6.81
N CYS A 81 6.53 9.46 -5.65
CA CYS A 81 5.57 10.41 -5.05
C CYS A 81 6.23 11.71 -4.61
N GLU A 82 7.50 11.68 -4.23
CA GLU A 82 8.29 12.88 -3.93
C GLU A 82 8.55 13.71 -5.20
N SER A 83 8.90 13.05 -6.31
CA SER A 83 9.12 13.70 -7.61
C SER A 83 7.83 14.09 -8.35
N TYR A 84 6.71 13.43 -8.02
CA TYR A 84 5.39 13.59 -8.62
C TYR A 84 4.29 13.47 -7.56
N PRO A 85 4.00 14.55 -6.81
CA PRO A 85 3.11 14.54 -5.65
C PRO A 85 1.67 14.08 -5.95
N GLU A 86 1.18 14.27 -7.17
CA GLU A 86 -0.13 13.80 -7.61
C GLU A 86 -0.25 12.26 -7.57
N GLY A 87 0.89 11.56 -7.61
CA GLY A 87 0.98 10.12 -7.40
C GLY A 87 0.42 9.66 -6.05
N ILE A 88 0.43 10.53 -5.03
CA ILE A 88 -0.08 10.22 -3.68
C ILE A 88 -1.57 9.96 -3.71
N PHE A 89 -2.34 10.65 -4.56
CA PHE A 89 -3.77 10.38 -4.71
C PHE A 89 -4.03 8.92 -5.05
N TYR A 90 -3.17 8.36 -5.91
CA TYR A 90 -3.21 6.96 -6.31
C TYR A 90 -2.50 6.05 -5.32
N ALA A 91 -1.61 6.52 -4.47
CA ALA A 91 -0.90 5.69 -3.50
C ALA A 91 -1.47 5.75 -2.07
N ARG A 92 -2.60 6.44 -1.87
CA ARG A 92 -3.20 6.70 -0.55
C ARG A 92 -3.42 5.45 0.33
N ASP A 93 -3.67 4.29 -0.29
CA ASP A 93 -3.94 3.03 0.41
C ASP A 93 -2.65 2.20 0.65
N VAL A 94 -1.49 2.69 0.17
CA VAL A 94 -0.18 2.05 0.38
C VAL A 94 0.27 2.13 1.85
N PRO A 95 0.30 3.28 2.54
CA PRO A 95 0.71 3.30 3.94
C PRO A 95 -0.19 2.44 4.86
N PRO A 96 -1.55 2.50 4.77
CA PRO A 96 -2.41 1.68 5.60
C PRO A 96 -2.23 0.17 5.39
N VAL A 97 -1.96 -0.29 4.16
CA VAL A 97 -1.72 -1.73 3.94
C VAL A 97 -0.36 -2.16 4.51
N LEU A 98 0.64 -1.29 4.48
CA LEU A 98 1.97 -1.57 5.02
C LEU A 98 1.98 -1.67 6.55
N GLN A 99 1.08 -0.97 7.24
CA GLN A 99 0.91 -1.10 8.69
C GLN A 99 0.57 -2.53 9.13
N LEU A 100 -0.04 -3.34 8.27
CA LEU A 100 -0.42 -4.72 8.57
C LEU A 100 0.76 -5.69 8.45
N VAL A 101 1.79 -5.33 7.65
CA VAL A 101 2.86 -6.25 7.26
C VAL A 101 3.72 -6.71 8.44
N PRO A 102 4.17 -5.82 9.36
CA PRO A 102 4.94 -6.25 10.53
C PRO A 102 4.20 -7.29 11.37
N GLU A 103 2.90 -7.11 11.58
CA GLU A 103 2.08 -8.04 12.36
C GLU A 103 1.93 -9.40 11.66
N MET A 104 1.67 -9.39 10.35
CA MET A 104 1.62 -10.62 9.55
C MET A 104 2.94 -11.39 9.58
N VAL A 105 4.06 -10.67 9.51
CA VAL A 105 5.41 -11.25 9.57
C VAL A 105 5.68 -11.88 10.94
N ARG A 106 5.33 -11.18 12.03
CA ARG A 106 5.47 -11.70 13.40
C ARG A 106 4.58 -12.91 13.63
N GLU A 107 3.35 -12.88 13.15
CA GLU A 107 2.43 -14.01 13.26
C GLU A 107 2.95 -15.22 12.48
N HIS A 108 3.45 -15.01 11.26
CA HIS A 108 4.09 -16.08 10.49
C HIS A 108 5.29 -16.67 11.24
N ALA A 109 6.16 -15.84 11.83
CA ALA A 109 7.29 -16.31 12.62
C ALA A 109 6.83 -17.09 13.86
N ARG A 110 5.78 -16.64 14.56
CA ARG A 110 5.18 -17.34 15.70
C ARG A 110 4.65 -18.71 15.30
N LEU A 111 3.85 -18.78 14.22
CA LEU A 111 3.31 -20.02 13.69
C LEU A 111 4.41 -20.98 13.26
N HIS A 112 5.48 -20.48 12.63
CA HIS A 112 6.60 -21.31 12.19
C HIS A 112 7.36 -21.92 13.37
N ARG A 113 7.50 -21.19 14.49
CA ARG A 113 8.13 -21.73 15.71
C ARG A 113 7.26 -22.79 16.38
N ALA A 114 5.94 -22.67 16.26
CA ALA A 114 4.98 -23.62 16.82
C ALA A 114 4.72 -24.84 15.91
N ASP A 115 4.92 -24.71 14.60
CA ASP A 115 4.68 -25.74 13.60
C ASP A 115 5.89 -26.67 13.44
N LEU A 116 5.83 -27.82 14.11
CA LEU A 116 6.87 -28.86 14.05
C LEU A 116 6.79 -29.70 12.76
N THR A 117 5.68 -29.65 12.01
CA THR A 117 5.44 -30.52 10.85
C THR A 117 5.55 -29.78 9.52
N GLY A 118 5.48 -28.44 9.53
CA GLY A 118 5.55 -27.60 8.33
C GLY A 118 4.27 -27.65 7.48
N GLN A 119 3.17 -28.14 8.05
CA GLN A 119 1.88 -28.32 7.37
C GLN A 119 0.76 -27.50 8.00
N ASN A 120 1.09 -26.54 8.87
CA ASN A 120 0.08 -25.68 9.46
C ASN A 120 -0.57 -24.82 8.36
N PRO A 121 -1.88 -24.97 8.10
CA PRO A 121 -2.57 -24.21 7.06
C PRO A 121 -2.54 -22.70 7.31
N GLU A 122 -2.48 -22.26 8.57
CA GLU A 122 -2.36 -20.84 8.92
C GLU A 122 -0.96 -20.30 8.60
N LEU A 123 0.09 -21.12 8.76
CA LEU A 123 1.46 -20.77 8.39
C LEU A 123 1.59 -20.57 6.87
N ILE A 124 0.97 -21.48 6.11
CA ILE A 124 0.93 -21.40 4.64
C ILE A 124 0.14 -20.15 4.22
N ALA A 125 -1.06 -19.95 4.76
CA ALA A 125 -1.91 -18.81 4.41
C ALA A 125 -1.23 -17.46 4.73
N THR A 126 -0.55 -17.32 5.88
CA THR A 126 0.17 -16.08 6.22
C THR A 126 1.29 -15.77 5.22
N ALA A 127 2.05 -16.77 4.78
CA ALA A 127 3.09 -16.59 3.76
C ALA A 127 2.50 -16.19 2.40
N GLU A 128 1.39 -16.83 1.99
CA GLU A 128 0.68 -16.50 0.76
C GLU A 128 0.18 -15.06 0.77
N HIS A 129 -0.44 -14.61 1.87
CA HIS A 129 -0.95 -13.24 1.96
C HIS A 129 0.16 -12.18 1.88
N ILE A 130 1.31 -12.42 2.51
CA ILE A 130 2.48 -11.52 2.39
C ILE A 130 2.95 -11.46 0.92
N SER A 131 2.98 -12.61 0.25
CA SER A 131 3.42 -12.72 -1.15
C SER A 131 2.44 -12.04 -2.13
N ASP A 132 1.14 -12.19 -1.91
CA ASP A 132 0.08 -11.55 -2.69
C ASP A 132 0.12 -10.02 -2.53
N LEU A 133 0.35 -9.55 -1.31
CA LEU A 133 0.52 -8.12 -1.05
C LEU A 133 1.76 -7.57 -1.76
N ALA A 134 2.91 -8.23 -1.63
CA ALA A 134 4.14 -7.84 -2.32
C ALA A 134 3.94 -7.78 -3.84
N THR A 135 3.24 -8.77 -4.40
CA THR A 135 2.90 -8.80 -5.83
C THR A 135 1.99 -7.62 -6.22
N THR A 136 0.98 -7.32 -5.41
CA THR A 136 0.05 -6.20 -5.67
C THR A 136 0.75 -4.86 -5.61
N VAL A 137 1.58 -4.61 -4.60
CA VAL A 137 2.34 -3.36 -4.44
C VAL A 137 3.37 -3.20 -5.57
N ARG A 138 4.02 -4.29 -5.99
CA ARG A 138 4.93 -4.30 -7.14
C ARG A 138 4.21 -3.98 -8.45
N GLN A 139 3.02 -4.53 -8.65
CA GLN A 139 2.24 -4.23 -9.85
C GLN A 139 1.77 -2.78 -9.84
N PHE A 140 1.34 -2.26 -8.68
CA PHE A 140 1.01 -0.85 -8.51
C PHE A 140 2.20 0.07 -8.86
N GLU A 141 3.41 -0.24 -8.40
CA GLU A 141 4.63 0.52 -8.73
C GLU A 141 4.93 0.54 -10.24
N LYS A 142 4.74 -0.59 -10.92
CA LYS A 142 4.86 -0.66 -12.39
C LYS A 142 3.81 0.20 -13.08
N ASP A 143 2.56 0.16 -12.61
CA ASP A 143 1.48 0.96 -13.19
C ASP A 143 1.66 2.47 -12.91
N MET A 144 2.32 2.86 -11.81
CA MET A 144 2.75 4.25 -11.62
C MET A 144 3.80 4.68 -12.66
N SER A 145 4.52 3.73 -13.26
CA SER A 145 5.59 3.97 -14.24
C SER A 145 5.12 4.14 -15.67
N GLY A 146 3.92 3.66 -16.02
CA GLY A 146 3.39 3.76 -17.37
C GLY A 146 2.03 3.09 -17.59
N GLY A 147 1.32 2.74 -16.52
CA GLY A 147 0.00 2.13 -16.55
C GLY A 147 -1.12 3.14 -16.82
N THR A 148 -2.36 2.66 -16.73
CA THR A 148 -3.55 3.52 -16.85
C THR A 148 -4.08 3.93 -15.49
N ILE A 149 -4.86 5.01 -15.43
CA ILE A 149 -5.59 5.42 -14.21
C ILE A 149 -6.46 4.27 -13.69
N ALA A 150 -7.14 3.57 -14.61
CA ALA A 150 -7.99 2.45 -14.25
C ALA A 150 -7.20 1.32 -13.56
N ASN A 151 -5.93 1.09 -13.96
CA ASN A 151 -5.07 0.12 -13.29
C ASN A 151 -4.71 0.58 -11.87
N LEU A 152 -4.27 1.83 -11.72
CA LEU A 152 -3.91 2.39 -10.41
C LEU A 152 -5.10 2.34 -9.43
N GLU A 153 -6.29 2.71 -9.89
CA GLU A 153 -7.52 2.62 -9.10
C GLU A 153 -7.92 1.17 -8.80
N ALA A 154 -7.71 0.24 -9.74
CA ALA A 154 -7.95 -1.18 -9.50
C ALA A 154 -7.02 -1.74 -8.42
N HIS A 155 -5.74 -1.41 -8.48
CA HIS A 155 -4.77 -1.80 -7.46
C HIS A 155 -5.10 -1.19 -6.09
N ASN A 156 -5.48 0.09 -6.01
CA ASN A 156 -5.96 0.66 -4.76
C ASN A 156 -7.18 -0.06 -4.20
N ARG A 157 -8.17 -0.42 -5.04
CA ARG A 157 -9.31 -1.23 -4.57
C ARG A 157 -8.86 -2.58 -4.03
N THR A 158 -7.86 -3.20 -4.63
CA THR A 158 -7.25 -4.44 -4.11
C THR A 158 -6.57 -4.21 -2.77
N LEU A 159 -5.79 -3.14 -2.61
CA LEU A 159 -5.16 -2.78 -1.33
C LEU A 159 -6.20 -2.47 -0.24
N ALA A 160 -7.24 -1.72 -0.57
CA ALA A 160 -8.37 -1.44 0.32
C ALA A 160 -9.10 -2.72 0.76
N SER A 161 -9.30 -3.66 -0.18
CA SER A 161 -9.89 -4.97 0.13
C SER A 161 -8.99 -5.80 1.03
N PHE A 162 -7.66 -5.69 0.87
CA PHE A 162 -6.68 -6.34 1.74
C PHE A 162 -6.79 -5.79 3.17
N ILE A 163 -6.90 -4.46 3.32
CA ILE A 163 -7.09 -3.81 4.62
C ILE A 163 -8.38 -4.29 5.28
N GLN A 164 -9.50 -4.33 4.56
CA GLN A 164 -10.77 -4.82 5.12
C GLN A 164 -10.70 -6.29 5.55
N ARG A 165 -9.99 -7.13 4.78
CA ARG A 165 -9.91 -8.56 5.02
C ARG A 165 -8.98 -8.92 6.18
N TYR A 166 -7.87 -8.21 6.32
CA TYR A 166 -6.80 -8.55 7.27
C TYR A 166 -6.67 -7.56 8.43
N GLY A 167 -7.03 -6.30 8.24
CA GLY A 167 -7.05 -5.29 9.31
C GLY A 167 -8.08 -5.57 10.41
N VAL A 168 -9.18 -6.27 10.11
CA VAL A 168 -10.19 -6.70 11.12
C VAL A 168 -9.79 -8.02 11.79
N ARG A 169 -8.93 -8.84 11.16
CA ARG A 169 -8.51 -10.15 11.67
C ARG A 169 -7.30 -10.09 12.59
N LEU A 170 -6.56 -9.00 12.58
CA LEU A 170 -5.45 -8.72 13.50
C LEU A 170 -6.05 -7.96 14.70
N PRO A 171 -6.19 -8.58 15.89
CA PRO A 171 -7.02 -8.01 16.96
C PRO A 171 -6.44 -6.78 17.69
N ASN A 172 -5.33 -6.17 17.26
CA ASN A 172 -4.56 -5.24 18.08
C ASN A 172 -4.10 -3.95 17.37
N LEU A 173 -4.81 -3.46 16.36
CA LEU A 173 -4.47 -2.17 15.72
C LEU A 173 -5.09 -0.94 16.40
N GLU A 174 -5.95 -1.11 17.40
CA GLU A 174 -6.55 0.02 18.15
C GLU A 174 -5.60 0.63 19.21
N SER A 175 -4.46 0.00 19.54
CA SER A 175 -3.58 0.46 20.61
C SER A 175 -2.38 1.32 20.18
N LEU A 176 -2.32 1.80 18.93
CA LEU A 176 -1.23 2.66 18.45
C LEU A 176 -1.60 4.15 18.32
N THR A 177 -2.74 4.56 18.89
CA THR A 177 -3.18 5.97 18.89
C THR A 177 -3.44 6.56 20.27
N GLU A 178 -3.11 5.88 21.37
CA GLU A 178 -3.28 6.41 22.73
C GLU A 178 -2.00 6.24 23.55
N GLU A 179 -1.09 7.21 23.43
CA GLU A 179 -0.02 7.59 24.37
C GLU A 179 0.70 8.78 23.67
N ASP A 180 0.39 10.04 23.97
CA ASP A 180 0.82 10.76 25.17
C ASP A 180 -0.14 11.92 25.47
N ASP A 181 -1.04 11.71 26.43
CA ASP A 181 -1.63 12.78 27.20
C ASP A 181 -1.57 12.31 28.65
N HIS A 182 -0.42 12.47 29.32
CA HIS A 182 -0.29 12.58 30.79
C HIS A 182 1.17 12.81 31.21
N ALA A 183 1.62 14.07 31.15
CA ALA A 183 2.50 14.62 32.18
C ALA A 183 1.63 15.63 32.95
N GLY A 184 1.08 15.29 34.11
CA GLY A 184 1.86 14.93 35.29
C GLY A 184 1.95 16.15 36.21
N SER A 185 0.80 16.52 36.79
CA SER A 185 0.73 17.36 37.98
C SER A 185 1.45 16.66 39.14
N GLY A 186 2.42 17.33 39.77
CA GLY A 186 3.10 16.79 40.95
C GLY A 186 4.13 17.72 41.58
N ALA A 187 3.65 18.60 42.46
CA ALA A 187 4.28 19.11 43.69
C ALA A 187 5.74 19.61 43.67
N ASN A 188 5.89 20.93 43.88
CA ASN A 188 6.61 21.49 45.03
C ASN A 188 6.06 22.88 45.37
#